data_AF-A0A1W9GPH4-F1
#
_entry.id   AF-A0A1W9GPH4-F1
#
_cell.length_a   1.000
_cell.length_b   1.000
_cell.length_c   1.000
_cell.angle_alpha   90.00
_cell.angle_beta   90.00
_cell.angle_gamma   90.00
#
_symmetry.space_group_name_H-M   'P 1'
#
loop_
_entity.id
_entity.type
_entity.pdbx_description
1 polymer ?
#
loop_
_entity_poly.entity_id
_entity_poly.type
_entity_poly.pdbx_seq_one_letter_code
_entity_poly.pdbx_strand_id
1 'polypeptide(L)'
;MSKELSQPETRAYRTYRDQHDREWGAPIDKRTGHAVGPWEPKFVAPWYPEAKYVKHHPRDDRLVQIDYDSNIRDLKEAHNAYDDLRLKAAMNMYGSAFPTKLGKTAEEDPPELREIVGLPPRPLAFPEAAKEGNRWVLGFTNTIPTWAYALVAAEEPHQRKYLDADEELETRLDIEEEHDPGATGGKRVQVRGPGKSAYTDFVKEQSALGKNLKEISQMWRERKLAAAAR
;
A
#
# COMPACT_ATOMS: atom_id res chain seq x y z
N MET A 1 -13.97 13.13 -40.35
CA MET A 1 -14.24 12.94 -38.90
C MET A 1 -13.31 11.86 -38.40
N SER A 2 -12.31 12.21 -37.60
CA SER A 2 -11.42 11.26 -36.94
C SER A 2 -12.20 10.51 -35.86
N LYS A 3 -12.28 9.18 -35.96
CA LYS A 3 -12.82 8.32 -34.89
C LYS A 3 -11.95 8.53 -33.65
N GLU A 4 -12.54 8.96 -32.54
CA GLU A 4 -11.89 8.92 -31.23
C GLU A 4 -11.64 7.44 -30.90
N LEU A 5 -10.36 7.08 -30.74
CA LEU A 5 -9.97 5.74 -30.30
C LEU A 5 -10.29 5.61 -28.81
N SER A 6 -10.81 4.45 -28.43
CA SER A 6 -11.12 4.14 -27.03
C SER A 6 -9.84 3.97 -26.19
N GLN A 7 -9.93 4.14 -24.86
CA GLN A 7 -8.77 3.99 -23.96
C GLN A 7 -8.05 2.62 -24.08
N PRO A 8 -8.73 1.46 -24.24
CA PRO A 8 -8.06 0.17 -24.42
C PRO A 8 -7.23 0.09 -25.71
N GLU A 9 -7.66 0.78 -26.76
CA GLU A 9 -6.97 0.77 -28.05
C GLU A 9 -5.67 1.59 -27.99
N THR A 10 -5.62 2.62 -27.15
CA THR A 10 -4.48 3.55 -27.02
C THR A 10 -3.50 3.17 -25.92
N ARG A 11 -3.87 2.28 -24.99
CA ARG A 11 -3.01 1.87 -23.87
C ARG A 11 -2.45 0.46 -24.04
N ALA A 12 -1.21 0.27 -23.63
CA ALA A 12 -0.59 -1.04 -23.46
C ALA A 12 0.01 -1.12 -22.05
N TYR A 13 0.31 -2.33 -21.57
CA TYR A 13 1.07 -2.49 -20.33
C TYR A 13 2.53 -2.79 -20.68
N ARG A 14 3.48 -2.14 -19.98
CA ARG A 14 4.91 -2.39 -20.17
C ARG A 14 5.59 -2.59 -18.83
N THR A 15 6.58 -3.48 -18.80
CA THR A 15 7.49 -3.67 -17.67
C THR A 15 8.78 -2.87 -17.90
N TYR A 16 9.27 -2.26 -16.83
CA TYR A 16 10.48 -1.43 -16.74
C TYR A 16 11.39 -1.99 -15.66
N ARG A 17 12.68 -1.66 -15.73
CA ARG A 17 13.66 -2.00 -14.68
C ARG A 17 14.17 -0.74 -14.01
N ASP A 18 14.30 -0.77 -12.68
CA ASP A 18 14.88 0.34 -11.94
C ASP A 18 16.41 0.29 -11.84
N GLN A 19 17.02 1.29 -11.20
CA GLN A 19 18.47 1.33 -10.98
C GLN A 19 19.03 0.18 -10.11
N HIS A 20 18.16 -0.64 -9.52
CA HIS A 20 18.51 -1.81 -8.72
C HIS A 20 18.14 -3.13 -9.42
N ASP A 21 17.73 -3.09 -10.70
CA ASP A 21 17.27 -4.24 -11.49
C ASP A 21 15.95 -4.86 -11.00
N ARG A 22 15.09 -4.08 -10.34
CA ARG A 22 13.73 -4.51 -9.96
C ARG A 22 12.71 -4.16 -11.02
N GLU A 23 11.69 -5.01 -11.16
CA GLU A 23 10.65 -4.83 -12.17
C GLU A 23 9.50 -3.92 -11.70
N TRP A 24 9.19 -2.94 -12.53
CA TRP A 24 8.03 -2.05 -12.37
C TRP A 24 7.11 -2.20 -13.57
N GLY A 25 5.81 -2.13 -13.33
CA GLY A 25 4.81 -2.09 -14.39
C GLY A 25 4.17 -0.71 -14.47
N ALA A 26 3.77 -0.31 -15.68
CA ALA A 26 2.91 0.85 -15.86
C ALA A 26 2.09 0.72 -17.15
N PRO A 27 0.86 1.24 -17.16
CA PRO A 27 0.15 1.46 -18.41
C PRO A 27 0.84 2.58 -19.19
N ILE A 28 1.13 2.32 -20.45
CA ILE A 28 1.77 3.23 -21.39
C ILE A 28 0.80 3.65 -22.49
N ASP A 29 0.99 4.85 -23.02
CA ASP A 29 0.36 5.27 -24.26
C ASP A 29 1.13 4.63 -25.43
N LYS A 30 0.45 3.84 -26.27
CA LYS A 30 1.06 3.13 -27.41
C LYS A 30 1.73 4.07 -28.41
N ARG A 31 1.27 5.31 -28.53
CA ARG A 31 1.78 6.30 -29.48
C ARG A 31 3.06 6.96 -28.97
N THR A 32 3.10 7.33 -27.69
CA THR A 32 4.24 8.06 -27.12
C THR A 32 5.24 7.16 -26.41
N GLY A 33 4.83 5.96 -25.99
CA GLY A 33 5.62 5.05 -25.15
C GLY A 33 5.76 5.50 -23.70
N HIS A 34 5.17 6.63 -23.31
CA HIS A 34 5.25 7.17 -21.95
C HIS A 34 4.22 6.52 -21.02
N ALA A 35 4.59 6.36 -19.75
CA ALA A 35 3.67 5.92 -18.71
C ALA A 35 2.56 6.98 -18.51
N VAL A 36 1.32 6.53 -18.51
CA VAL A 36 0.11 7.37 -18.35
C VAL A 36 -0.69 7.03 -17.09
N GLY A 37 -0.20 6.08 -16.29
CA GLY A 37 -0.81 5.69 -15.02
C GLY A 37 0.21 5.49 -13.91
N PRO A 38 -0.23 5.03 -12.72
CA PRO A 38 0.64 4.80 -11.59
C PRO A 38 1.66 3.71 -11.92
N TRP A 39 2.84 3.82 -11.30
CA TRP A 39 3.84 2.78 -11.30
C TRP A 39 3.45 1.68 -10.32
N GLU A 40 3.38 0.45 -10.80
CA GLU A 40 3.02 -0.74 -10.04
C GLU A 40 4.30 -1.55 -9.77
N PRO A 41 4.70 -1.75 -8.50
CA PRO A 41 5.85 -2.60 -8.21
C PRO A 41 5.51 -4.06 -8.53
N LYS A 42 6.36 -4.76 -9.28
CA LYS A 42 6.24 -6.21 -9.54
C LYS A 42 7.13 -7.05 -8.62
N PHE A 43 7.45 -6.51 -7.45
CA PHE A 43 8.32 -7.12 -6.46
C PHE A 43 7.77 -6.88 -5.05
N VAL A 44 8.15 -7.76 -4.13
CA VAL A 44 7.81 -7.64 -2.70
C VAL A 44 8.99 -7.03 -1.97
N ALA A 45 8.76 -5.92 -1.27
CA ALA A 45 9.76 -5.24 -0.47
C ALA A 45 9.13 -4.72 0.84
N PRO A 46 9.91 -4.57 1.92
CA PRO A 46 9.41 -3.96 3.15
C PRO A 46 9.10 -2.47 2.97
N TRP A 47 9.60 -1.83 1.92
CA TRP A 47 9.37 -0.41 1.69
C TRP A 47 9.19 -0.10 0.21
N TYR A 48 8.26 0.81 -0.07
CA TYR A 48 7.99 1.31 -1.42
C TYR A 48 8.07 2.84 -1.46
N PRO A 49 8.76 3.42 -2.46
CA PRO A 49 8.72 4.86 -2.67
C PRO A 49 7.32 5.31 -3.09
N GLU A 50 6.94 6.54 -2.75
CA GLU A 50 5.73 7.14 -3.32
C GLU A 50 5.87 7.31 -4.84
N ALA A 51 4.76 7.12 -5.57
CA ALA A 51 4.75 7.14 -7.04
C ALA A 51 5.36 8.41 -7.66
N LYS A 52 5.27 9.56 -6.98
CA LYS A 52 5.84 10.84 -7.44
C LYS A 52 7.38 10.86 -7.52
N TYR A 53 8.05 9.94 -6.80
CA TYR A 53 9.51 9.78 -6.85
C TYR A 53 9.97 8.74 -7.87
N VAL A 54 9.03 8.01 -8.49
CA VAL A 54 9.32 7.01 -9.51
C VAL A 54 9.13 7.68 -10.88
N LYS A 55 10.24 7.87 -11.61
CA LYS A 55 10.28 8.65 -12.86
C LYS A 55 10.86 7.83 -14.00
N HIS A 56 10.53 8.17 -15.24
CA HIS A 56 11.26 7.63 -16.40
C HIS A 56 12.73 8.05 -16.32
N HIS A 57 13.63 7.14 -16.67
CA HIS A 57 15.04 7.47 -16.77
C HIS A 57 15.26 8.43 -17.97
N PRO A 58 16.02 9.53 -17.80
CA PRO A 58 16.10 10.59 -18.82
C PRO A 58 16.78 10.17 -20.14
N ARG A 59 17.52 9.05 -20.13
CA ARG A 59 18.28 8.56 -21.29
C ARG A 59 17.78 7.23 -21.85
N ASP A 60 16.91 6.52 -21.13
CA ASP A 60 16.47 5.18 -21.52
C ASP A 60 14.98 5.03 -21.18
N ASP A 61 14.16 4.90 -22.21
CA ASP A 61 12.70 4.79 -22.11
C ASP A 61 12.24 3.40 -21.62
N ARG A 62 13.16 2.49 -21.32
CA ARG A 62 12.88 1.17 -20.73
C ARG A 62 13.31 1.09 -19.26
N LEU A 63 13.98 2.13 -18.76
CA LEU A 63 14.41 2.21 -17.38
C LEU A 63 13.55 3.20 -16.60
N VAL A 64 13.31 2.85 -15.35
CA VAL A 64 12.71 3.73 -14.36
C VAL A 64 13.81 4.15 -13.38
N GLN A 65 13.72 5.35 -12.86
CA GLN A 65 14.64 5.89 -11.88
C GLN A 65 13.86 6.36 -10.67
N ILE A 66 14.24 5.87 -9.50
CA ILE A 66 13.74 6.36 -8.21
C ILE A 66 14.59 7.55 -7.78
N ASP A 67 13.95 8.70 -7.62
CA ASP A 67 14.55 9.95 -7.14
C ASP A 67 14.64 9.95 -5.61
N TYR A 68 15.60 9.19 -5.09
CA TYR A 68 15.83 9.05 -3.65
C TYR A 68 16.16 10.38 -2.97
N ASP A 69 16.89 11.27 -3.64
CA ASP A 69 17.32 12.55 -3.06
C ASP A 69 16.13 13.45 -2.79
N SER A 70 15.21 13.57 -3.74
CA SER A 70 13.97 14.32 -3.53
C SER A 70 13.11 13.69 -2.44
N ASN A 71 13.01 12.36 -2.39
CA ASN A 71 12.25 11.66 -1.35
C ASN A 71 12.82 11.91 0.06
N ILE A 72 14.14 11.77 0.23
CA ILE A 72 14.82 12.02 1.50
C ILE A 72 14.65 13.49 1.93
N ARG A 73 14.77 14.44 1.00
CA ARG A 73 14.57 15.87 1.29
C ARG A 73 13.15 16.14 1.79
N ASP A 74 12.15 15.69 1.04
CA ASP A 74 10.74 15.95 1.38
C ASP A 74 10.36 15.26 2.70
N LEU A 75 10.90 14.07 3.00
CA LEU A 75 10.72 13.42 4.30
C LEU A 75 11.40 14.21 5.43
N LYS A 76 12.59 14.77 5.22
CA LYS A 76 13.24 15.64 6.22
C LYS A 76 12.40 16.87 6.52
N GLU A 77 11.84 17.49 5.48
CA GLU A 77 10.91 18.62 5.63
C GLU A 77 9.65 18.20 6.39
N ALA A 78 9.09 17.02 6.10
CA ALA A 78 7.93 16.47 6.81
C ALA A 78 8.21 16.20 8.30
N HIS A 79 9.39 15.63 8.63
CA HIS A 79 9.81 15.42 10.02
C HIS A 79 9.95 16.73 10.78
N ASN A 80 10.61 17.73 10.19
CA ASN A 80 10.73 19.05 10.81
C ASN A 80 9.37 19.70 11.03
N ALA A 81 8.48 19.63 10.04
CA ALA A 81 7.12 20.18 10.15
C ALA A 81 6.30 19.45 11.21
N TYR A 82 6.46 18.13 11.33
CA TYR A 82 5.82 17.33 12.36
C TYR A 82 6.33 17.70 13.76
N ASP A 83 7.64 17.82 13.95
CA ASP A 83 8.24 18.22 15.23
C ASP A 83 7.81 19.63 15.66
N ASP A 84 7.72 20.57 14.71
CA ASP A 84 7.21 21.92 14.97
C ASP A 84 5.74 21.89 15.40
N LEU A 85 4.91 21.09 14.73
CA LEU A 85 3.50 20.91 15.08
C LEU A 85 3.35 20.26 16.47
N ARG A 86 4.14 19.22 16.72
CA ARG A 86 4.21 18.47 17.97
C ARG A 86 4.59 19.38 19.13
N LEU A 87 5.62 20.21 18.97
CA LEU A 87 6.05 21.18 19.97
C LEU A 87 4.95 22.21 20.25
N LYS A 88 4.34 22.80 19.21
CA LYS A 88 3.26 23.79 19.35
C LYS A 88 2.04 23.19 20.05
N ALA A 89 1.63 21.99 19.68
CA ALA A 89 0.52 21.29 20.32
C ALA A 89 0.81 21.01 21.79
N ALA A 90 2.01 20.51 22.11
CA ALA A 90 2.42 20.25 23.49
C ALA A 90 2.46 21.54 24.34
N MET A 91 2.98 22.63 23.79
CA MET A 91 2.98 23.95 24.46
C MET A 91 1.55 24.44 24.75
N ASN A 92 0.64 24.29 23.79
CA ASN A 92 -0.76 24.69 23.96
C ASN A 92 -1.51 23.84 25.00
N MET A 93 -1.23 22.55 25.06
CA MET A 93 -1.91 21.63 26.00
C MET A 93 -1.38 21.71 27.42
N TYR A 94 -0.05 21.74 27.58
CA TYR A 94 0.59 21.58 28.89
C TYR A 94 1.16 22.88 29.45
N GLY A 95 1.16 23.98 28.68
CA GLY A 95 1.71 25.26 29.10
C GLY A 95 3.17 25.10 29.55
N SER A 96 3.52 25.62 30.73
CA SER A 96 4.87 25.52 31.28
C SER A 96 5.33 24.10 31.64
N ALA A 97 4.43 23.13 31.75
CA ALA A 97 4.77 21.75 32.08
C ALA A 97 5.20 20.91 30.86
N PHE A 98 5.12 21.47 29.64
CA PHE A 98 5.39 20.72 28.41
C PHE A 98 6.77 20.02 28.36
N PRO A 99 7.90 20.59 28.85
CA PRO A 99 9.21 19.94 28.71
C PRO A 99 9.33 18.64 29.51
N THR A 100 8.50 18.46 30.54
CA THR A 100 8.46 17.25 31.37
C THR A 100 7.48 16.21 30.81
N LYS A 101 6.49 16.65 30.01
CA LYS A 101 5.40 15.82 29.48
C LYS A 101 5.62 15.36 28.05
N LEU A 102 6.47 16.06 27.28
CA LEU A 102 6.83 15.67 25.93
C LEU A 102 7.77 14.45 25.97
N GLY A 103 7.42 13.39 25.25
CA GLY A 103 8.27 12.20 25.11
C GLY A 103 9.57 12.52 24.36
N LYS A 104 10.57 11.65 24.44
CA LYS A 104 11.78 11.84 23.60
C LYS A 104 11.47 11.49 22.14
N THR A 105 10.58 10.53 21.92
CA THR A 105 10.10 10.13 20.61
C THR A 105 8.58 10.33 20.49
N ALA A 106 8.07 10.31 19.27
CA ALA A 106 6.64 10.44 19.01
C ALA A 106 5.82 9.28 19.62
N GLU A 107 6.41 8.09 19.76
CA GLU A 107 5.75 6.93 20.38
C GLU A 107 5.61 7.06 21.90
N GLU A 108 6.52 7.78 22.54
CA GLU A 108 6.51 8.06 23.98
C GLU A 108 5.55 9.20 24.36
N ASP A 109 4.96 9.88 23.38
CA ASP A 109 4.08 11.01 23.64
C ASP A 109 2.76 10.59 24.31
N PRO A 110 2.21 11.47 25.18
CA PRO A 110 0.89 11.29 25.74
C PRO A 110 -0.15 11.01 24.63
N PRO A 111 -1.08 10.05 24.84
CA PRO A 111 -2.09 9.71 23.85
C PRO A 111 -2.88 10.91 23.33
N GLU A 112 -3.19 11.88 24.20
CA GLU A 112 -3.94 13.08 23.86
C GLU A 112 -3.16 14.00 22.92
N LEU A 113 -1.83 14.06 23.06
CA LEU A 113 -0.97 14.81 22.14
C LEU A 113 -0.90 14.11 20.78
N ARG A 114 -0.76 12.78 20.78
CA ARG A 114 -0.73 11.98 19.53
C ARG A 114 -2.02 12.09 18.74
N GLU A 115 -3.18 12.21 19.40
CA GLU A 115 -4.47 12.42 18.73
C GLU A 115 -4.53 13.76 17.98
N ILE A 116 -3.93 14.82 18.54
CA ILE A 116 -3.90 16.16 17.92
C ILE A 116 -2.89 16.24 16.78
N VAL A 117 -1.69 15.72 17.01
CA VAL A 117 -0.56 15.85 16.06
C VAL A 117 -0.70 14.84 14.92
N GLY A 118 -1.29 13.67 15.20
CA GLY A 118 -1.43 12.58 14.25
C GLY A 118 -0.19 11.69 14.16
N LEU A 119 -0.16 10.85 13.12
CA LEU A 119 0.90 9.88 12.90
C LEU A 119 2.20 10.57 12.47
N PRO A 120 3.36 10.10 12.95
CA PRO A 120 4.65 10.61 12.50
C PRO A 120 4.87 10.32 11.01
N PRO A 121 5.68 11.12 10.31
CA PRO A 121 6.09 10.83 8.94
C PRO A 121 6.87 9.52 8.85
N ARG A 122 6.94 8.93 7.65
CA ARG A 122 7.71 7.70 7.41
C ARG A 122 9.18 7.88 7.80
N PRO A 123 9.84 6.85 8.35
CA PRO A 123 11.22 6.97 8.79
C PRO A 123 12.20 7.13 7.62
N LEU A 124 13.20 8.00 7.79
CA LEU A 124 14.22 8.32 6.78
C LEU A 124 15.16 7.16 6.46
N ALA A 125 15.31 6.21 7.39
CA ALA A 125 16.26 5.11 7.25
C ALA A 125 15.97 4.21 6.04
N PHE A 126 14.71 4.06 5.62
CA PHE A 126 14.37 3.23 4.45
C PHE A 126 14.86 3.80 3.13
N PRO A 127 14.49 5.04 2.73
CA PRO A 127 14.99 5.60 1.48
C PRO A 127 16.52 5.77 1.47
N GLU A 128 17.14 6.07 2.62
CA GLU A 128 18.60 6.14 2.74
C GLU A 128 19.24 4.76 2.52
N ALA A 129 18.77 3.72 3.22
CA ALA A 129 19.28 2.36 3.04
C ALA A 129 18.99 1.80 1.64
N ALA A 130 17.84 2.12 1.04
CA ALA A 130 17.51 1.74 -0.33
C ALA A 130 18.48 2.38 -1.33
N LYS A 131 18.77 3.68 -1.16
CA LYS A 131 19.75 4.41 -1.98
C LYS A 131 21.15 3.79 -1.89
N GLU A 132 21.54 3.30 -0.73
CA GLU A 132 22.81 2.60 -0.51
C GLU A 132 22.85 1.16 -1.08
N GLY A 133 21.73 0.65 -1.60
CA GLY A 133 21.67 -0.70 -2.15
C GLY A 133 21.41 -1.78 -1.09
N ASN A 134 20.82 -1.45 0.05
CA ASN A 134 20.49 -2.44 1.07
C ASN A 134 19.55 -3.51 0.52
N ARG A 135 20.05 -4.75 0.42
CA ARG A 135 19.36 -5.87 -0.22
C ARG A 135 18.02 -6.19 0.42
N TRP A 136 17.88 -6.04 1.74
CA TRP A 136 16.62 -6.36 2.43
C TRP A 136 15.56 -5.30 2.15
N VAL A 137 15.91 -4.01 2.27
CA VAL A 137 15.00 -2.90 1.95
C VAL A 137 14.51 -2.97 0.50
N LEU A 138 15.38 -3.41 -0.40
CA LEU A 138 15.06 -3.57 -1.81
C LEU A 138 14.28 -4.85 -2.14
N GLY A 139 14.06 -5.77 -1.19
CA GLY A 139 13.32 -7.01 -1.40
C GLY A 139 14.12 -8.20 -1.95
N PHE A 140 15.46 -8.10 -1.97
CA PHE A 140 16.34 -9.18 -2.48
C PHE A 140 16.73 -10.24 -1.44
N THR A 141 16.43 -10.00 -0.16
CA THR A 141 16.69 -10.96 0.92
C THR A 141 15.64 -10.83 2.01
N ASN A 142 15.38 -11.93 2.72
CA ASN A 142 14.48 -11.96 3.87
C ASN A 142 15.21 -11.67 5.20
N THR A 143 16.54 -11.51 5.17
CA THR A 143 17.33 -11.22 6.37
C THR A 143 17.15 -9.77 6.82
N ILE A 144 16.40 -9.56 7.89
CA ILE A 144 16.17 -8.23 8.47
C ILE A 144 17.45 -7.72 9.14
N PRO A 145 17.97 -6.54 8.75
CA PRO A 145 19.16 -5.97 9.39
C PRO A 145 18.82 -5.45 10.80
N THR A 146 19.80 -5.47 11.71
CA THR A 146 19.60 -5.15 13.14
C THR A 146 18.94 -3.80 13.38
N TRP A 147 19.27 -2.79 12.58
CA TRP A 147 18.69 -1.44 12.70
C TRP A 147 17.19 -1.39 12.32
N ALA A 148 16.72 -2.30 11.47
CA ALA A 148 15.37 -2.26 10.93
C ALA A 148 14.32 -2.93 11.84
N TYR A 149 14.72 -3.75 12.81
CA TYR A 149 13.77 -4.45 13.69
C TYR A 149 12.80 -3.50 14.41
N ALA A 150 13.30 -2.35 14.87
CA ALA A 150 12.46 -1.34 15.53
C ALA A 150 11.52 -0.63 14.55
N LEU A 151 11.95 -0.47 13.29
CA LEU A 151 11.21 0.29 12.28
C LEU A 151 10.12 -0.52 11.60
N VAL A 152 10.35 -1.82 11.37
CA VAL A 152 9.33 -2.73 10.78
C VAL A 152 8.08 -2.76 11.65
N ALA A 153 8.24 -2.81 12.98
CA ALA A 153 7.13 -2.76 13.92
C ALA A 153 6.34 -1.44 13.85
N ALA A 154 7.01 -0.34 13.49
CA ALA A 154 6.40 0.98 13.37
C ALA A 154 5.70 1.21 12.01
N GLU A 155 6.03 0.45 10.97
CA GLU A 155 5.58 0.71 9.59
C GLU A 155 4.32 -0.08 9.17
N GLU A 156 3.90 -1.11 9.93
CA GLU A 156 2.64 -1.83 9.70
C GLU A 156 1.40 -0.92 9.47
N PRO A 157 1.23 0.24 10.14
CA PRO A 157 0.12 1.15 9.88
C PRO A 157 0.12 1.74 8.46
N HIS A 158 1.29 1.87 7.83
CA HIS A 158 1.44 2.50 6.52
C HIS A 158 1.34 1.52 5.35
N GLN A 159 1.73 0.26 5.56
CA GLN A 159 1.70 -0.77 4.52
C GLN A 159 0.29 -1.29 4.22
N ARG A 160 -0.64 -1.28 5.19
CA ARG A 160 -2.04 -1.72 4.98
C ARG A 160 -2.70 -1.05 3.77
N LYS A 161 -2.37 0.21 3.50
CA LYS A 161 -2.97 0.97 2.40
C LYS A 161 -2.71 0.39 1.01
N TYR A 162 -1.63 -0.39 0.82
CA TYR A 162 -1.31 -1.02 -0.47
C TYR A 162 -1.85 -2.45 -0.56
N LEU A 163 -1.83 -3.21 0.54
CA LEU A 163 -2.35 -4.57 0.57
C LEU A 163 -3.88 -4.62 0.44
N ASP A 164 -4.59 -3.66 1.05
CA ASP A 164 -6.05 -3.56 0.95
C ASP A 164 -6.50 -3.13 -0.47
N ALA A 165 -5.64 -2.45 -1.23
CA ALA A 165 -5.91 -2.05 -2.60
C ALA A 165 -5.83 -3.23 -3.59
N ASP A 166 -4.95 -4.21 -3.34
CA ASP A 166 -4.83 -5.41 -4.17
C ASP A 166 -6.00 -6.38 -3.95
N GLU A 167 -6.51 -6.55 -2.72
CA GLU A 167 -7.74 -7.34 -2.48
C GLU A 167 -8.96 -6.75 -3.21
N GLU A 168 -9.09 -5.42 -3.28
CA GLU A 168 -10.20 -4.75 -3.97
C GLU A 168 -10.07 -4.86 -5.51
N LEU A 169 -8.85 -4.96 -6.04
CA LEU A 169 -8.56 -5.08 -7.47
C LEU A 169 -8.76 -6.52 -7.98
N GLU A 170 -8.37 -7.54 -7.19
CA GLU A 170 -8.75 -8.93 -7.46
C GLU A 170 -10.27 -9.10 -7.46
N THR A 171 -10.98 -8.43 -6.55
CA THR A 171 -12.45 -8.49 -6.49
C THR A 171 -13.14 -7.84 -7.70
N ARG A 172 -12.50 -6.86 -8.37
CA ARG A 172 -13.04 -6.21 -9.59
C ARG A 172 -12.74 -6.97 -10.88
N LEU A 173 -11.62 -7.69 -10.95
CA LEU A 173 -11.25 -8.47 -12.14
C LEU A 173 -12.12 -9.73 -12.32
N ASP A 174 -12.77 -10.21 -11.26
CA ASP A 174 -13.67 -11.38 -11.30
C ASP A 174 -15.12 -11.07 -11.72
N ILE A 175 -15.46 -9.81 -12.10
CA ILE A 175 -16.84 -9.43 -12.48
C ILE A 175 -17.02 -9.20 -13.99
N GLU A 176 -15.95 -9.20 -14.79
CA GLU A 176 -16.03 -9.10 -16.28
C GLU A 176 -15.85 -10.47 -16.97
N GLU A 177 -16.44 -11.55 -16.43
CA GLU A 177 -16.62 -12.80 -17.19
C GLU A 177 -17.74 -12.61 -18.23
N GLU A 178 -17.32 -12.09 -19.38
CA GLU A 178 -17.80 -12.25 -20.74
C GLU A 178 -19.08 -13.12 -20.90
N HIS A 179 -20.24 -12.45 -20.97
CA HIS A 179 -21.50 -13.08 -21.34
C HIS A 179 -21.52 -13.31 -22.86
N ASP A 180 -20.97 -14.44 -23.32
CA ASP A 180 -21.16 -14.94 -24.69
C ASP A 180 -22.57 -15.56 -24.82
N PRO A 181 -23.52 -14.96 -25.58
CA PRO A 181 -24.85 -15.53 -25.76
C PRO A 181 -24.87 -16.76 -26.69
N GLY A 182 -23.73 -17.15 -27.28
CA GLY A 182 -23.62 -18.25 -28.25
C GLY A 182 -23.16 -19.61 -27.70
N ALA A 183 -22.66 -19.70 -26.46
CA ALA A 183 -22.04 -20.92 -25.94
C ALA A 183 -23.07 -21.97 -25.48
N THR A 184 -23.56 -22.77 -26.42
CA THR A 184 -24.34 -23.99 -26.14
C THR A 184 -23.42 -25.17 -25.82
N GLY A 185 -23.19 -25.38 -24.52
CA GLY A 185 -22.80 -26.68 -23.98
C GLY A 185 -21.30 -26.96 -23.85
N GLY A 186 -20.83 -27.13 -22.62
CA GLY A 186 -19.50 -27.70 -22.38
C GLY A 186 -19.01 -27.55 -20.95
N LYS A 187 -19.34 -28.52 -20.09
CA LYS A 187 -18.71 -28.88 -18.80
C LYS A 187 -18.03 -27.76 -18.00
N ARG A 188 -18.69 -27.34 -16.91
CA ARG A 188 -18.09 -26.59 -15.79
C ARG A 188 -16.86 -27.33 -15.26
N VAL A 189 -15.68 -26.78 -15.51
CA VAL A 189 -14.46 -27.12 -14.75
C VAL A 189 -14.49 -26.30 -13.47
N GLN A 190 -14.65 -26.95 -12.33
CA GLN A 190 -14.48 -26.29 -11.03
C GLN A 190 -12.99 -25.96 -10.85
N VAL A 191 -12.63 -24.70 -11.13
CA VAL A 191 -11.34 -24.17 -10.70
C VAL A 191 -11.42 -23.99 -9.18
N ARG A 192 -10.66 -24.84 -8.48
CA ARG A 192 -10.55 -24.83 -7.02
C ARG A 192 -9.58 -23.71 -6.64
N GLY A 193 -10.11 -22.49 -6.48
CA GLY A 193 -9.34 -21.34 -5.99
C GLY A 193 -8.73 -21.60 -4.60
N PRO A 194 -7.61 -20.94 -4.26
CA PRO A 194 -6.94 -21.11 -2.98
C PRO A 194 -7.75 -20.44 -1.87
N GLY A 195 -8.07 -21.20 -0.82
CA GLY A 195 -8.52 -20.68 0.47
C GLY A 195 -9.91 -20.03 0.48
N LYS A 196 -10.96 -20.81 0.75
CA LYS A 196 -12.26 -20.24 1.15
C LYS A 196 -12.04 -19.40 2.40
N SER A 197 -12.23 -18.09 2.29
CA SER A 197 -12.25 -17.19 3.44
C SER A 197 -13.27 -17.71 4.45
N ALA A 198 -12.87 -17.83 5.73
CA ALA A 198 -13.75 -18.29 6.81
C ALA A 198 -15.06 -17.49 6.91
N TYR A 199 -15.05 -16.25 6.39
CA TYR A 199 -16.24 -15.44 6.25
C TYR A 199 -17.22 -15.99 5.21
N THR A 200 -16.73 -16.47 4.06
CA THR A 200 -17.59 -17.00 2.99
C THR A 200 -18.32 -18.28 3.39
N ASP A 201 -17.67 -19.16 4.14
CA ASP A 201 -18.32 -20.35 4.69
C ASP A 201 -19.33 -20.00 5.79
N PHE A 202 -19.01 -19.02 6.64
CA PHE A 202 -19.95 -18.50 7.64
C PHE A 202 -21.18 -17.85 7.00
N VAL A 203 -21.00 -17.04 5.95
CA VAL A 203 -22.12 -16.43 5.21
C VAL A 203 -23.01 -17.49 4.58
N LYS A 204 -22.43 -18.54 3.97
CA LYS A 204 -23.19 -19.65 3.39
C LYS A 204 -23.99 -20.40 4.46
N GLU A 205 -23.38 -20.70 5.60
CA GLU A 205 -24.03 -21.38 6.71
C GLU A 205 -25.22 -20.57 7.26
N GLN A 206 -25.02 -19.29 7.54
CA GLN A 206 -26.08 -18.46 8.12
C GLN A 206 -27.18 -18.09 7.11
N SER A 207 -26.84 -17.94 5.84
CA SER A 207 -27.82 -17.72 4.77
C SER A 207 -28.73 -18.95 4.59
N ALA A 208 -28.19 -20.17 4.72
CA ALA A 208 -29.00 -21.40 4.72
C ALA A 208 -29.99 -21.49 5.90
N LEU A 209 -29.76 -20.74 6.98
CA LEU A 209 -30.67 -20.60 8.12
C LEU A 209 -31.69 -19.46 7.94
N GLY A 210 -31.77 -18.86 6.75
CA GLY A 210 -32.72 -17.79 6.43
C GLY A 210 -32.34 -16.42 7.01
N LYS A 211 -31.09 -16.24 7.48
CA LYS A 211 -30.62 -14.96 7.98
C LYS A 211 -30.32 -14.00 6.84
N ASN A 212 -30.66 -12.73 7.01
CA ASN A 212 -30.33 -11.71 6.03
C ASN A 212 -28.89 -11.22 6.20
N LEU A 213 -28.33 -10.58 5.16
CA LEU A 213 -26.92 -10.18 5.13
C LEU A 213 -26.52 -9.22 6.27
N LYS A 214 -27.44 -8.38 6.75
CA LYS A 214 -27.18 -7.45 7.87
C LYS A 214 -27.00 -8.23 9.18
N GLU A 215 -27.87 -9.20 9.45
CA GLU A 215 -27.77 -10.08 10.62
C GLU A 215 -26.47 -10.90 10.59
N ILE A 216 -26.13 -11.49 9.43
CA ILE A 216 -24.91 -12.28 9.25
C ILE A 216 -23.66 -11.43 9.51
N SER A 217 -23.63 -10.19 8.99
CA SER A 217 -22.51 -9.27 9.18
C SER A 217 -22.32 -8.88 10.66
N GLN A 218 -23.41 -8.66 11.39
CA GLN A 218 -23.36 -8.36 12.82
C GLN A 218 -22.83 -9.56 13.62
N MET A 219 -23.35 -10.77 13.36
CA MET A 219 -22.90 -12.00 14.03
C MET A 219 -21.41 -12.27 13.79
N TRP A 220 -20.90 -11.98 12.59
CA TRP A 220 -19.48 -12.13 12.29
C TRP A 220 -18.59 -11.16 13.09
N ARG A 221 -19.04 -9.91 13.28
CA ARG A 221 -18.34 -8.92 14.11
C ARG A 221 -18.30 -9.37 15.57
N GLU A 222 -19.42 -9.82 16.12
CA GLU A 222 -19.51 -10.33 17.49
C GLU A 222 -18.61 -11.55 17.70
N ARG A 223 -18.57 -12.47 16.73
CA ARG A 223 -17.68 -13.64 16.76
C ARG A 223 -16.20 -13.25 16.75
N LYS A 224 -15.81 -12.25 15.95
CA LYS A 224 -14.43 -11.73 15.93
C LYS A 224 -14.05 -11.07 17.26
N LEU A 225 -14.95 -10.27 17.84
CA LEU A 225 -14.74 -9.64 19.15
C LEU A 225 -14.60 -10.67 20.27
N ALA A 226 -15.44 -11.71 20.28
CA ALA A 226 -15.36 -12.79 21.26
C ALA A 226 -14.08 -13.64 21.12
N ALA A 227 -13.58 -13.81 19.89
CA ALA A 227 -12.32 -14.51 19.65
C ALA A 227 -11.10 -13.69 20.09
N ALA A 228 -11.16 -12.35 19.97
CA ALA A 228 -10.09 -11.45 20.42
C ALA A 228 -10.05 -11.26 21.95
N ALA A 229 -11.14 -11.56 22.66
CA ALA A 229 -11.23 -11.47 24.11
C ALA A 229 -10.77 -12.75 24.85
N ARG A 230 -10.30 -13.77 24.13
CA ARG A 230 -9.73 -15.01 24.66
C ARG A 230 -8.22 -15.02 24.47
#